data_AF-A0A2T2YDG5-F1
#
_entry.id   AF-A0A2T2YDG5-F1
#
_cell.length_a   1.000
_cell.length_b   1.000
_cell.length_c   1.000
_cell.angle_alpha   90.00
_cell.angle_beta   90.00
_cell.angle_gamma   90.00
#
_symmetry.space_group_name_H-M   'P 1'
#
loop_
_entity.id
_entity.type
_entity.pdbx_description
1 polymer ?
#
loop_
_entity_poly.entity_id
_entity_poly.type
_entity_poly.pdbx_seq_one_letter_code
_entity_poly.pdbx_strand_id
1 'polypeptide(L)'
;MILEALKAKTAACHRNVEASPLMQPIATRQLTPENYTQILRKFYGFFQPLESSIHLVPSLEYYLPDLPTRRKAASILQDLRAINQENIALATLPLCPDLPRISEISEALGLCM
;
A
#
# COMPACT_ATOMS: atom_id res chain seq x y z
N MET A 1 24.84 9.43 -3.63
CA MET A 1 23.99 9.45 -2.41
C MET A 1 23.10 8.20 -2.38
N ILE A 2 22.72 7.74 -1.19
CA ILE A 2 21.91 6.52 -1.00
C ILE A 2 20.56 6.58 -1.74
N LEU A 3 19.93 7.76 -1.80
CA LEU A 3 18.65 7.96 -2.51
C LEU A 3 18.75 7.70 -4.02
N GLU A 4 19.81 8.18 -4.68
CA GLU A 4 20.04 7.92 -6.10
C GLU A 4 20.26 6.43 -6.38
N ALA A 5 21.00 5.75 -5.49
CA ALA A 5 21.21 4.31 -5.59
C ALA A 5 19.92 3.52 -5.41
N LEU A 6 19.05 3.91 -4.47
CA LEU A 6 17.72 3.32 -4.27
C LEU A 6 16.88 3.50 -5.54
N LYS A 7 16.74 4.74 -6.03
CA LYS A 7 15.96 5.06 -7.22
C LYS A 7 16.43 4.27 -8.45
N ALA A 8 17.74 4.21 -8.68
CA ALA A 8 18.31 3.46 -9.79
C ALA A 8 18.05 1.96 -9.67
N LYS A 9 18.21 1.39 -8.45
CA LYS A 9 18.02 -0.04 -8.20
C LYS A 9 16.55 -0.47 -8.23
N THR A 10 15.60 0.41 -7.88
CA THR A 10 14.17 0.10 -7.90
C THR A 10 13.46 0.51 -9.20
N ALA A 11 14.14 1.24 -10.10
CA ALA A 11 13.54 1.78 -11.32
C ALA A 11 12.85 0.71 -12.20
N ALA A 12 13.44 -0.49 -12.32
CA ALA A 12 12.84 -1.57 -13.10
C ALA A 12 11.55 -2.09 -12.44
N CYS A 13 11.57 -2.28 -11.11
CA CYS A 13 10.39 -2.68 -10.34
C CYS A 13 9.28 -1.62 -10.44
N HIS A 14 9.63 -0.35 -10.30
CA HIS A 14 8.70 0.78 -10.42
C HIS A 14 7.97 0.77 -11.77
N ARG A 15 8.71 0.67 -12.88
CA ARG A 15 8.13 0.61 -14.23
C ARG A 15 7.20 -0.59 -14.41
N ASN A 16 7.54 -1.74 -13.83
CA ASN A 16 6.71 -2.94 -13.92
C ASN A 16 5.38 -2.77 -13.18
N VAL A 17 5.39 -2.12 -12.01
CA VAL A 17 4.17 -1.81 -11.25
C VAL A 17 3.28 -0.84 -12.03
N GLU A 18 3.86 0.23 -12.58
CA GLU A 18 3.14 1.24 -13.38
C GLU A 18 2.52 0.64 -14.66
N ALA A 19 3.19 -0.32 -15.28
CA ALA A 19 2.69 -1.01 -16.46
C ALA A 19 1.63 -2.09 -16.16
N SER A 20 1.42 -2.42 -14.88
CA SER A 20 0.51 -3.49 -14.49
C SER A 20 -0.95 -3.18 -14.89
N PRO A 21 -1.77 -4.22 -15.19
CA PRO A 21 -3.17 -4.01 -15.55
C PRO A 21 -3.98 -3.25 -14.50
N LEU A 22 -3.59 -3.36 -13.22
CA LEU A 22 -4.21 -2.63 -12.12
C LEU A 22 -4.02 -1.11 -12.23
N MET A 23 -2.86 -0.68 -12.73
CA MET A 23 -2.49 0.73 -12.87
C MET A 23 -2.89 1.34 -14.22
N GLN A 24 -3.23 0.51 -15.22
CA GLN A 24 -3.65 0.96 -16.54
C GLN A 24 -4.73 2.05 -16.51
N PRO A 25 -5.83 1.95 -15.74
CA PRO A 25 -6.85 3.01 -15.69
C PRO A 25 -6.31 4.37 -15.21
N ILE A 26 -5.33 4.36 -14.30
CA ILE A 26 -4.65 5.55 -13.81
C ILE A 26 -3.72 6.10 -14.90
N ALA A 27 -2.90 5.23 -15.51
CA ALA A 27 -1.92 5.59 -16.53
C ALA A 27 -2.58 6.19 -17.79
N THR A 28 -3.73 5.65 -18.22
CA THR A 28 -4.47 6.11 -19.40
C THR A 28 -5.44 7.26 -19.10
N ARG A 29 -5.56 7.68 -17.84
CA ARG A 29 -6.55 8.67 -17.36
C ARG A 29 -8.00 8.26 -17.65
N GLN A 30 -8.28 6.96 -17.65
CA GLN A 30 -9.62 6.38 -17.83
C GLN A 30 -10.14 5.81 -16.51
N LEU A 31 -10.12 6.65 -15.47
CA LEU A 31 -10.62 6.28 -14.15
C LEU A 31 -12.15 6.32 -14.14
N THR A 32 -12.77 5.24 -13.65
CA THR A 32 -14.21 5.14 -13.42
C THR A 32 -14.43 4.79 -11.95
N PRO A 33 -15.58 5.14 -11.33
CA PRO A 33 -15.87 4.74 -9.96
C PRO A 33 -15.69 3.23 -9.71
N GLU A 34 -16.05 2.40 -10.70
CA GLU A 34 -15.98 0.95 -10.63
C GLU A 34 -14.52 0.45 -10.63
N ASN A 35 -13.69 0.93 -11.56
CA ASN A 35 -12.28 0.54 -11.61
C ASN A 35 -11.47 1.12 -10.45
N TYR A 36 -11.80 2.33 -9.98
CA TYR A 36 -11.19 2.92 -8.81
C TYR A 36 -11.50 2.11 -7.55
N THR A 37 -12.76 1.68 -7.37
CA THR A 37 -13.15 0.79 -6.28
C THR A 37 -12.37 -0.53 -6.31
N GLN A 38 -12.17 -1.13 -7.49
CA GLN A 38 -11.37 -2.36 -7.61
C GLN A 38 -9.90 -2.13 -7.22
N ILE A 39 -9.30 -1.00 -7.63
CA ILE A 39 -7.94 -0.61 -7.24
C ILE A 39 -7.84 -0.47 -5.73
N LEU A 40 -8.74 0.29 -5.12
CA LEU A 40 -8.77 0.51 -3.67
C LEU A 40 -8.96 -0.80 -2.89
N ARG A 41 -9.80 -1.73 -3.36
CA ARG A 41 -9.95 -3.05 -2.72
C ARG A 41 -8.65 -3.85 -2.74
N LYS A 42 -7.92 -3.84 -3.86
CA LYS A 42 -6.62 -4.51 -3.97
C LYS A 42 -5.57 -3.86 -3.08
N PHE A 43 -5.53 -2.53 -3.06
CA PHE A 43 -4.62 -1.77 -2.20
C PHE A 43 -4.92 -2.01 -0.73
N TYR A 44 -6.18 -1.97 -0.32
CA TYR A 44 -6.58 -2.28 1.05
C TYR A 44 -6.13 -3.69 1.48
N GLY A 45 -6.38 -4.69 0.63
CA GLY A 45 -6.00 -6.08 0.90
C GLY A 45 -4.50 -6.29 1.06
N PHE A 46 -3.66 -5.44 0.45
CA PHE A 46 -2.21 -5.47 0.61
C PHE A 46 -1.73 -4.62 1.78
N PHE A 47 -2.16 -3.36 1.89
CA PHE A 47 -1.67 -2.42 2.90
C PHE A 47 -2.14 -2.77 4.32
N GLN A 48 -3.35 -3.29 4.51
CA GLN A 48 -3.84 -3.61 5.85
C GLN A 48 -2.95 -4.65 6.58
N PRO A 49 -2.64 -5.82 6.00
CA PRO A 49 -1.82 -6.80 6.69
C PRO A 49 -0.32 -6.45 6.65
N LEU A 50 0.13 -5.68 5.64
CA LEU A 50 1.48 -5.13 5.59
C LEU A 50 1.74 -4.15 6.74
N GLU A 51 0.87 -3.16 6.94
CA GLU A 51 0.99 -2.18 8.01
C GLU A 51 0.91 -2.84 9.39
N SER A 52 0.08 -3.88 9.52
CA SER A 52 0.01 -4.70 10.74
C SER A 52 1.36 -5.37 11.03
N SER A 53 2.04 -5.87 10.00
CA SER A 53 3.36 -6.51 10.13
C SER A 53 4.45 -5.50 10.47
N ILE A 54 4.42 -4.31 9.86
CA ILE A 54 5.35 -3.20 10.14
C ILE A 54 5.23 -2.73 11.58
N HIS A 55 4.00 -2.64 12.12
CA HIS A 55 3.78 -2.19 13.49
C HIS A 55 4.38 -3.12 14.55
N LEU A 56 4.64 -4.38 14.20
CA LEU A 56 5.27 -5.35 15.09
C LEU A 56 6.80 -5.22 15.14
N VAL A 57 7.41 -4.39 14.29
CA VAL A 57 8.87 -4.21 14.24
C VAL A 57 9.31 -3.32 15.41
N PRO A 58 10.13 -3.85 16.34
CA PRO A 58 10.58 -3.08 17.49
C PRO A 58 11.40 -1.87 17.08
N SER A 59 11.28 -0.78 17.83
CA SER A 59 12.11 0.43 17.69
C SER A 59 11.97 1.18 16.35
N LEU A 60 11.08 0.76 15.44
CA LEU A 60 10.88 1.46 14.17
C LEU A 60 10.41 2.91 14.37
N GLU A 61 9.55 3.16 15.36
CA GLU A 61 9.04 4.49 15.69
C GLU A 61 10.14 5.48 16.10
N TYR A 62 11.29 4.99 16.58
CA TYR A 62 12.46 5.85 16.85
C TYR A 62 13.07 6.42 15.56
N TYR A 63 13.04 5.65 14.48
CA TYR A 63 13.58 6.04 13.18
C TYR A 63 12.52 6.73 12.29
N LEU A 64 11.24 6.43 12.50
CA LEU A 64 10.08 6.99 11.80
C LEU A 64 9.00 7.42 12.82
N PRO A 65 9.18 8.58 13.48
CA PRO A 65 8.21 9.05 14.47
C PRO A 65 6.85 9.42 13.84
N ASP A 66 6.82 9.71 12.54
CA ASP A 66 5.62 9.99 11.76
C ASP A 66 4.97 8.73 11.16
N LEU A 67 5.43 7.52 11.52
CA LEU A 67 4.85 6.26 11.04
C LEU A 67 3.30 6.18 11.15
N PRO A 68 2.66 6.65 12.24
CA PRO A 68 1.20 6.61 12.35
C PRO A 68 0.47 7.42 11.27
N THR A 69 1.07 8.50 10.75
CA THR A 69 0.45 9.38 9.73
C THR A 69 0.63 8.85 8.30
N ARG A 70 1.51 7.86 8.11
CA ARG A 70 1.80 7.24 6.80
C ARG A 70 0.90 6.05 6.47
N ARG A 71 -0.02 5.69 7.37
CA ARG A 71 -0.94 4.54 7.21
C ARG A 71 -1.96 4.80 6.12
N LYS A 72 -1.87 4.05 5.03
CA LYS A 72 -2.74 4.14 3.85
C LYS A 72 -4.01 3.32 4.03
N ALA A 73 -3.96 2.21 4.78
CA ALA A 73 -5.10 1.31 4.92
C ALA A 73 -6.35 2.01 5.48
N ALA A 74 -6.19 2.93 6.44
CA ALA A 74 -7.28 3.70 7.02
C ALA A 74 -7.90 4.70 6.01
N SER A 75 -7.08 5.44 5.27
CA SER A 75 -7.54 6.37 4.23
C SER A 75 -8.25 5.64 3.09
N ILE A 76 -7.69 4.52 2.62
CA ILE A 76 -8.31 3.68 1.59
C ILE A 76 -9.69 3.18 2.05
N LEU A 77 -9.79 2.78 3.32
CA LEU A 77 -11.06 2.34 3.88
C LEU A 77 -12.10 3.46 3.94
N GLN A 78 -11.68 4.67 4.28
CA GLN A 78 -12.55 5.84 4.28
C GLN A 78 -13.07 6.14 2.87
N ASP A 79 -12.21 6.09 1.86
CA ASP A 79 -12.59 6.28 0.45
C ASP A 79 -13.59 5.22 -0.01
N LEU A 80 -13.32 3.95 0.32
CA LEU A 80 -14.20 2.84 -0.02
C LEU A 80 -15.61 2.99 0.58
N ARG A 81 -15.71 3.45 1.83
CA ARG A 81 -16.98 3.74 2.50
C ARG A 81 -17.72 4.91 1.86
N ALA A 82 -16.99 5.95 1.46
CA ALA A 82 -17.58 7.11 0.81
C ALA A 82 -18.15 6.77 -0.58
N ILE A 83 -17.48 5.91 -1.34
CA ILE A 83 -17.89 5.53 -2.70
C ILE A 83 -19.11 4.62 -2.70
N ASN A 84 -19.12 3.58 -1.86
CA ASN A 84 -20.16 2.56 -1.93
C ASN A 84 -21.47 2.98 -1.24
N GLN A 85 -21.50 4.09 -0.49
CA GLN A 85 -22.62 4.54 0.35
C GLN A 85 -23.17 3.49 1.34
N GLU A 86 -22.58 2.29 1.35
CA GLU A 86 -22.89 1.15 2.17
C GLU A 86 -21.69 0.80 3.05
N ASN A 87 -22.02 0.23 4.20
CA ASN A 87 -21.07 -0.26 5.17
C ASN A 87 -20.40 -1.53 4.60
N ILE A 88 -19.37 -1.37 3.76
CA ILE A 88 -18.59 -2.51 3.27
C ILE A 88 -18.19 -3.33 4.49
N ALA A 89 -18.71 -4.54 4.58
CA ALA A 89 -18.35 -5.45 5.64
C ALA A 89 -16.85 -5.74 5.48
N LEU A 90 -16.03 -5.10 6.33
CA LEU A 90 -14.58 -5.24 6.38
C LEU A 90 -14.13 -6.70 6.31
N ALA A 91 -14.93 -7.59 6.90
CA ALA A 91 -14.73 -9.03 6.93
C ALA A 91 -14.79 -9.71 5.54
N THR A 92 -15.27 -9.03 4.49
CA THR A 92 -15.43 -9.60 3.14
C THR A 92 -14.35 -9.15 2.16
N LEU A 93 -13.48 -8.21 2.54
CA LEU A 93 -12.39 -7.78 1.67
C LEU A 93 -11.26 -8.82 1.70
N PRO A 94 -10.85 -9.36 0.54
CA PRO A 94 -9.77 -10.34 0.50
C PRO A 94 -8.45 -9.67 0.88
N LEU A 95 -7.80 -10.19 1.91
CA LEU A 95 -6.46 -9.78 2.31
C LEU A 95 -5.41 -10.60 1.53
N CYS A 96 -4.27 -9.98 1.24
CA CYS A 96 -3.17 -10.65 0.57
C CYS A 96 -2.51 -11.64 1.54
N PRO A 97 -2.50 -12.95 1.24
CA PRO A 97 -1.86 -13.94 2.11
C PRO A 97 -0.34 -13.98 1.94
N ASP A 98 0.15 -13.55 0.77
CA ASP A 98 1.57 -13.55 0.43
C ASP A 98 2.14 -12.14 0.63
N LEU A 99 2.81 -11.95 1.76
CA LEU A 99 3.40 -10.68 2.15
C LEU A 99 4.90 -10.83 2.31
N PRO A 100 5.68 -9.77 2.04
CA PRO A 100 7.11 -9.79 2.32
C PRO A 100 7.32 -10.03 3.82
N ARG A 101 8.28 -10.89 4.14
CA ARG A 101 8.72 -11.07 5.52
C ARG A 101 9.40 -9.78 6.00
N ILE A 102 9.01 -9.31 7.18
CA ILE A 102 9.61 -8.15 7.84
C ILE A 102 10.17 -8.63 9.18
N SER A 103 11.48 -8.71 9.28
CA SER A 103 12.22 -9.11 10.48
C SER A 103 13.12 -8.00 11.01
N GLU A 104 13.62 -7.14 10.12
CA GLU A 104 14.60 -6.11 10.43
C GLU A 104 14.07 -4.69 10.16
N ILE A 105 14.64 -3.71 10.85
CA ILE A 105 14.27 -2.29 10.70
C ILE A 105 14.52 -1.80 9.25
N SER A 106 15.60 -2.26 8.61
CA SER A 106 15.91 -1.90 7.22
C SER A 106 14.85 -2.39 6.23
N GLU A 107 14.28 -3.57 6.46
CA GLU A 107 13.19 -4.13 5.66
C GLU A 107 11.91 -3.31 5.84
N ALA A 108 11.60 -2.95 7.09
CA ALA A 108 10.46 -2.09 7.41
C ALA A 108 10.59 -0.70 6.78
N LEU A 109 11.78 -0.08 6.86
CA LEU A 109 12.06 1.22 6.23
C LEU A 109 11.86 1.20 4.72
N GLY A 110 12.17 0.08 4.05
CA GLY A 110 11.90 -0.10 2.62
C GLY A 110 10.42 -0.11 2.26
N LEU A 111 9.54 -0.42 3.21
CA LEU A 111 8.10 -0.56 3.04
C LEU A 111 7.30 0.66 3.56
N CYS A 112 7.90 1.49 4.42
CA CYS A 112 7.27 2.68 5.03
C CYS A 112 7.31 3.97 4.19
N MET A 113 7.82 3.90 2.95
CA MET A 113 8.00 5.08 2.08
C MET A 113 6.69 5.62 1.49
#